data_AF-A0AAU7GU71-F1
#
_entry.id   AF-A0AAU7GU71-F1
#
_cell.length_a   1.000
_cell.length_b   1.000
_cell.length_c   1.000
_cell.angle_alpha   90.00
_cell.angle_beta   90.00
_cell.angle_gamma   90.00
#
_symmetry.space_group_name_H-M   'P 1'
#
loop_
_entity.id
_entity.type
_entity.pdbx_description
1 polymer ?
#
loop_
_entity_poly.entity_id
_entity_poly.type
_entity_poly.pdbx_seq_one_letter_code
_entity_poly.pdbx_strand_id
1 'polypeptide(L)'
;MNEITFPTFARRIQQVMAENGWTKSELAKKVMLSHTAVQNWAKGRNVASGERLKRLAAVTGKPEHWFFMDSDQEGAEVHVQGLPAVELDEKEQALLSLFNQLPEAEKLRLILHTKTVLHEIELLKSDVYDIINSSKP
;
A
#
# COMPACT_ATOMS: atom_id res chain seq x y z
N MET A 1 24.74 -0.65 30.33
CA MET A 1 24.57 -0.31 28.90
C MET A 1 23.20 -0.81 28.49
N ASN A 2 22.29 0.07 28.09
CA ASN A 2 20.99 -0.38 27.58
C ASN A 2 21.23 -0.93 26.17
N GLU A 3 21.17 -2.25 26.01
CA GLU A 3 21.18 -2.88 24.69
C GLU A 3 19.90 -2.45 23.98
N ILE A 4 20.03 -1.50 23.06
CA ILE A 4 18.94 -1.11 22.17
C ILE A 4 18.66 -2.33 21.29
N THR A 5 17.59 -3.04 21.62
CA THR A 5 17.12 -4.19 20.85
C THR A 5 15.95 -3.76 19.98
N PHE A 6 15.93 -4.27 18.75
CA PHE A 6 14.90 -4.02 17.75
C PHE A 6 14.13 -5.32 17.47
N PRO A 7 13.28 -5.78 18.43
CA PRO A 7 12.58 -7.06 18.32
C PRO A 7 11.62 -7.09 17.13
N THR A 8 10.95 -5.97 16.83
CA THR A 8 10.01 -5.84 15.70
C THR A 8 10.70 -6.08 14.36
N PHE A 9 11.86 -5.44 14.13
CA PHE A 9 12.66 -5.64 12.92
C PHE A 9 13.16 -7.08 12.79
N ALA A 10 13.65 -7.65 13.88
CA ALA A 10 14.12 -9.04 13.91
C ALA A 10 13.02 -10.03 13.52
N ARG A 11 11.81 -9.84 14.07
CA ARG A 11 10.64 -10.66 13.75
C ARG A 11 10.23 -10.53 12.28
N ARG A 12 10.21 -9.30 11.73
CA ARG A 12 9.87 -9.05 10.32
C ARG A 12 10.86 -9.70 9.36
N ILE A 13 12.15 -9.66 9.67
CA ILE A 13 13.18 -10.37 8.89
C ILE A 13 12.91 -11.89 8.91
N GLN A 14 12.61 -12.46 10.08
CA GLN A 14 12.28 -13.88 10.19
C GLN A 14 11.00 -14.24 9.43
N GLN A 15 9.99 -13.37 9.46
CA GLN A 15 8.75 -13.53 8.69
C GLN A 15 9.02 -13.57 7.19
N VAL A 16 9.75 -12.58 6.66
CA VAL A 16 10.14 -12.55 5.24
C VAL A 16 10.93 -13.79 4.85
N MET A 17 11.83 -14.24 5.72
CA MET A 17 12.58 -15.47 5.48
C MET A 17 11.67 -16.70 5.43
N ALA A 18 10.68 -16.80 6.33
CA ALA A 18 9.73 -17.91 6.33
C ALA A 18 8.80 -17.87 5.11
N GLU A 19 8.22 -16.71 4.78
CA GLU A 19 7.32 -16.51 3.63
C GLU A 19 7.98 -16.86 2.31
N ASN A 20 9.25 -16.50 2.15
CA ASN A 20 9.99 -16.76 0.91
C ASN A 20 10.81 -18.06 0.94
N GLY A 21 10.78 -18.81 2.05
CA GLY A 21 11.58 -20.02 2.24
C GLY A 21 13.09 -19.79 2.24
N TRP A 22 13.55 -18.60 2.64
CA TRP A 22 14.97 -18.24 2.63
C TRP A 22 15.68 -18.56 3.95
N THR A 23 16.89 -19.07 3.83
CA THR A 23 17.86 -19.18 4.92
C THR A 23 18.60 -17.87 5.16
N LYS A 24 19.24 -17.72 6.34
CA LYS A 24 20.02 -16.51 6.68
C LYS A 24 21.12 -16.22 5.66
N SER A 25 21.73 -17.28 5.13
CA SER A 25 22.77 -17.20 4.10
C SER A 25 22.22 -16.79 2.75
N GLU A 26 21.01 -17.24 2.38
CA GLU A 26 20.36 -16.80 1.15
C GLU A 26 19.93 -15.34 1.22
N LEU A 27 19.36 -14.92 2.35
CA LEU A 27 19.06 -13.52 2.59
C LEU A 27 20.34 -12.68 2.49
N ALA A 28 21.42 -13.08 3.16
CA ALA A 28 22.72 -12.38 3.09
C ALA A 28 23.24 -12.23 1.66
N LYS A 29 23.15 -13.29 0.85
CA LYS A 29 23.51 -13.25 -0.58
C LYS A 29 22.63 -12.26 -1.36
N LYS A 30 21.32 -12.26 -1.13
CA LYS A 30 20.38 -11.39 -1.85
C LYS A 30 20.54 -9.91 -1.50
N VAL A 31 20.70 -9.58 -0.21
CA VAL A 31 20.97 -8.19 0.22
C VAL A 31 22.43 -7.77 0.04
N MET A 32 23.29 -8.65 -0.52
CA MET A 32 24.74 -8.41 -0.68
C MET A 32 25.43 -7.97 0.61
N LEU A 33 25.10 -8.64 1.72
CA LEU A 33 25.64 -8.34 3.04
C LEU A 33 26.29 -9.57 3.67
N SER A 34 27.12 -9.35 4.68
CA SER A 34 27.76 -10.44 5.42
C SER A 34 26.72 -11.23 6.23
N HIS A 35 26.98 -12.53 6.41
CA HIS A 35 26.14 -13.40 7.23
C HIS A 35 25.99 -12.84 8.67
N THR A 36 27.05 -12.25 9.22
CA THR A 36 27.04 -11.59 10.53
C THR A 36 26.07 -10.41 10.60
N ALA A 37 25.93 -9.63 9.51
CA ALA A 37 24.98 -8.52 9.47
C ALA A 37 23.53 -9.04 9.56
N VAL A 38 23.18 -10.03 8.74
CA VAL A 38 21.85 -10.66 8.77
C VAL A 38 21.58 -11.36 10.12
N GLN A 39 22.60 -11.96 10.72
CA GLN A 39 22.46 -12.56 12.04
C GLN A 39 22.21 -11.52 13.14
N ASN A 40 22.85 -10.34 13.05
CA ASN A 40 22.60 -9.24 13.98
C ASN A 40 21.19 -8.65 13.78
N TRP A 41 20.69 -8.61 12.55
CA TRP A 41 19.32 -8.22 12.23
C TRP A 41 18.30 -9.20 12.79
N ALA A 42 18.48 -10.50 12.55
CA ALA A 42 17.60 -11.55 13.04
C ALA A 42 17.60 -11.68 14.57
N LYS A 43 18.62 -11.13 15.26
CA LYS A 43 18.71 -11.03 16.72
C LYS A 43 18.26 -9.66 17.25
N GLY A 44 17.91 -8.72 16.38
CA GLY A 44 17.48 -7.37 16.77
C GLY A 44 18.59 -6.52 17.39
N ARG A 45 19.87 -6.87 17.21
CA ARG A 45 20.99 -6.05 17.74
C ARG A 45 21.25 -4.80 16.92
N ASN A 46 20.86 -4.82 15.66
CA ASN A 46 21.00 -3.71 14.73
C ASN A 46 19.91 -3.81 13.66
N VAL A 47 19.63 -2.72 12.98
CA VAL A 47 18.65 -2.62 11.89
C VAL A 47 19.34 -2.28 10.57
N ALA A 48 18.65 -2.51 9.47
CA ALA A 48 19.07 -1.97 8.18
C ALA A 48 18.72 -0.48 8.14
N SER A 49 19.65 0.37 7.70
CA SER A 49 19.42 1.80 7.48
C SER A 49 19.94 2.24 6.12
N GLY A 50 19.30 3.27 5.55
CA GLY A 50 19.68 3.88 4.27
C GLY A 50 19.74 2.86 3.13
N GLU A 51 20.91 2.77 2.49
CA GLU A 51 21.17 1.90 1.34
C GLU A 51 20.83 0.43 1.60
N ARG A 52 21.08 -0.07 2.82
CA ARG A 52 20.83 -1.49 3.17
C ARG A 52 19.36 -1.79 3.30
N LEU A 53 18.58 -0.82 3.81
CA LEU A 53 17.14 -0.93 3.96
C LEU A 53 16.44 -0.88 2.60
N LYS A 54 16.88 0.01 1.71
CA LYS A 54 16.43 0.05 0.31
C LYS A 54 16.66 -1.27 -0.42
N ARG A 55 17.85 -1.87 -0.27
CA ARG A 55 18.14 -3.18 -0.87
C ARG A 55 17.28 -4.29 -0.29
N LEU A 56 17.11 -4.29 1.03
CA LEU A 56 16.23 -5.24 1.69
C LEU A 56 14.79 -5.10 1.18
N ALA A 57 14.27 -3.88 1.09
CA ALA A 57 12.94 -3.60 0.53
C ALA A 57 12.82 -4.09 -0.92
N ALA A 58 13.81 -3.79 -1.77
CA ALA A 58 13.82 -4.22 -3.17
C ALA A 58 13.86 -5.76 -3.33
N VAL A 59 14.64 -6.46 -2.50
CA VAL A 59 14.77 -7.92 -2.54
C VAL A 59 13.51 -8.62 -2.06
N THR A 60 12.84 -8.04 -1.06
CA THR A 60 11.69 -8.66 -0.37
C THR A 60 10.35 -8.22 -0.94
N GLY A 61 10.33 -7.18 -1.77
CA GLY A 61 9.11 -6.57 -2.29
C GLY A 61 8.28 -5.83 -1.21
N LYS A 62 8.83 -5.63 -0.01
CA LYS A 62 8.15 -4.94 1.10
C LYS A 62 8.69 -3.51 1.24
N PRO A 63 7.86 -2.51 1.58
CA PRO A 63 8.35 -1.15 1.75
C PRO A 63 9.23 -1.03 3.01
N GLU A 64 10.15 -0.07 3.00
CA GLU A 64 11.16 0.14 4.06
C GLU A 64 10.53 0.27 5.46
N HIS A 65 9.40 0.98 5.57
CA HIS A 65 8.69 1.21 6.82
C HIS A 65 8.03 -0.06 7.39
N TRP A 66 7.67 -1.04 6.55
CA TRP A 66 6.99 -2.27 6.97
C TRP A 66 7.87 -3.10 7.92
N PHE A 67 9.19 -3.04 7.76
CA PHE A 67 10.13 -3.73 8.66
C PHE A 67 10.14 -3.17 10.09
N PHE A 68 9.57 -1.99 10.31
CA PHE A 68 9.49 -1.35 11.62
C PHE A 68 8.06 -1.34 12.19
N MET A 69 7.07 -1.83 11.43
CA MET A 69 5.68 -1.92 11.88
C MET A 69 5.47 -3.16 12.73
N ASP A 70 4.87 -2.99 13.91
CA ASP A 70 4.55 -4.11 14.80
C ASP A 70 3.40 -4.97 14.26
N SER A 71 3.45 -6.28 14.52
CA SER A 71 2.44 -7.22 14.02
C SER A 71 1.06 -7.00 14.63
N ASP A 72 0.99 -6.36 15.80
CA ASP A 72 -0.30 -5.99 16.41
C ASP A 72 -1.01 -4.87 15.63
N GLN A 73 -0.33 -4.26 14.66
CA GLN A 73 -0.90 -3.30 13.70
C GLN A 73 -1.20 -3.96 12.34
N GLU A 74 -1.13 -5.29 12.20
CA GLU A 74 -1.44 -5.99 10.94
C GLU A 74 -2.93 -5.94 10.55
N GLY A 75 -3.82 -5.47 11.44
CA GLY A 75 -5.19 -5.08 11.12
C GLY A 75 -5.32 -3.67 10.54
N ALA A 76 -4.27 -2.85 10.60
CA ALA A 76 -4.18 -1.61 9.85
C ALA A 76 -3.54 -1.95 8.50
N GLU A 77 -4.43 -2.32 7.59
CA GLU A 77 -4.26 -2.47 6.16
C GLU A 77 -3.10 -1.65 5.60
N VAL A 78 -2.42 -2.21 4.59
CA VAL A 78 -1.61 -1.43 3.64
C VAL A 78 -2.57 -0.55 2.82
N HIS A 79 -3.22 0.38 3.50
CA HIS A 79 -3.91 1.50 2.90
C HIS A 79 -2.81 2.39 2.35
N VAL A 80 -2.82 2.52 1.03
CA VAL A 80 -2.13 3.59 0.31
C VAL A 80 -2.35 4.88 1.10
N GLN A 81 -1.28 5.41 1.69
CA GLN A 81 -1.37 6.58 2.57
C GLN A 81 -2.05 7.73 1.81
N GLY A 82 -3.23 8.16 2.28
CA GLY A 82 -3.85 9.41 1.84
C GLY A 82 -5.38 9.39 1.72
N LEU A 83 -6.03 8.24 1.68
CA LEU A 83 -7.50 8.20 1.69
C LEU A 83 -7.97 7.76 3.09
N PRO A 84 -8.82 8.54 3.79
CA PRO A 84 -9.53 8.01 4.93
C PRO A 84 -10.21 6.73 4.47
N ALA A 85 -10.27 5.70 5.32
CA ALA A 85 -11.07 4.51 5.05
C ALA A 85 -12.49 4.99 4.74
N VAL A 86 -12.80 5.09 3.45
CA VAL A 86 -14.11 5.49 2.99
C VAL A 86 -14.98 4.31 3.40
N GLU A 87 -15.81 4.50 4.41
CA GLU A 87 -16.86 3.53 4.70
C GLU A 87 -17.72 3.46 3.45
N LEU A 88 -17.48 2.42 2.64
CA LEU A 88 -18.16 2.25 1.38
C LEU A 88 -19.61 1.88 1.68
N ASP A 89 -20.54 2.65 1.14
CA ASP A 89 -21.96 2.35 1.25
C ASP A 89 -22.31 1.04 0.49
N GLU A 90 -23.51 0.51 0.73
CA GLU A 90 -23.95 -0.75 0.11
C GLU A 90 -23.89 -0.71 -1.43
N LYS A 91 -24.08 0.46 -2.04
CA LYS A 91 -24.07 0.65 -3.50
C LYS A 91 -22.65 0.71 -4.03
N GLU A 92 -21.74 1.35 -3.31
CA GLU A 92 -20.31 1.40 -3.62
C GLU A 92 -19.67 0.01 -3.53
N GLN A 93 -20.03 -0.76 -2.50
CA GLN A 93 -19.59 -2.15 -2.37
C GLN A 93 -20.12 -3.04 -3.51
N ALA A 94 -21.41 -2.88 -3.85
CA ALA A 94 -22.02 -3.60 -4.97
C ALA A 94 -21.35 -3.22 -6.30
N LEU A 95 -21.08 -1.93 -6.52
CA LEU A 95 -20.40 -1.43 -7.71
C LEU A 95 -18.99 -2.00 -7.84
N LEU A 96 -18.20 -2.01 -6.75
CA LEU A 96 -16.86 -2.58 -6.74
C LEU A 96 -16.87 -4.08 -6.99
N SER A 97 -17.84 -4.81 -6.42
CA SER A 97 -18.00 -6.24 -6.65
C SER A 97 -18.28 -6.55 -8.12
N LEU A 98 -19.22 -5.82 -8.74
CA LEU A 98 -19.53 -5.95 -10.17
C LEU A 98 -18.34 -5.54 -11.03
N PHE A 99 -17.70 -4.42 -10.70
CA PHE A 99 -16.53 -3.93 -11.40
C PHE A 99 -15.40 -4.97 -11.42
N ASN A 100 -15.10 -5.60 -10.29
CA ASN A 100 -14.05 -6.61 -10.19
C ASN A 100 -14.32 -7.86 -11.04
N GLN A 101 -15.59 -8.20 -11.27
CA GLN A 101 -16.00 -9.34 -12.11
C GLN A 101 -15.90 -9.06 -13.62
N LEU A 102 -15.74 -7.79 -14.03
CA LEU A 102 -15.65 -7.42 -15.44
C LEU A 102 -14.25 -7.69 -16.03
N PRO A 103 -14.17 -8.08 -17.33
CA PRO A 103 -12.92 -8.05 -18.08
C PRO A 103 -12.34 -6.63 -18.19
N GLU A 104 -11.03 -6.51 -18.36
CA GLU A 104 -10.33 -5.21 -18.41
C GLU A 104 -10.87 -4.25 -19.48
N ALA A 105 -11.27 -4.78 -20.63
CA ALA A 105 -11.89 -4.00 -21.70
C ALA A 105 -13.22 -3.33 -21.28
N GLU A 106 -14.04 -4.04 -20.50
CA GLU A 106 -15.33 -3.53 -20.02
C GLU A 106 -15.16 -2.60 -18.80
N LYS A 107 -14.15 -2.85 -17.96
CA LYS A 107 -13.77 -1.93 -16.87
C LYS A 107 -13.44 -0.54 -17.41
N LEU A 108 -12.61 -0.46 -18.44
CA LEU A 108 -12.25 0.80 -19.09
C LEU A 108 -13.46 1.50 -19.71
N ARG A 109 -14.35 0.73 -20.36
CA ARG A 109 -15.58 1.26 -20.94
C ARG A 109 -16.52 1.84 -19.88
N LEU A 110 -16.68 1.15 -18.75
CA LEU A 110 -17.49 1.61 -17.64
C LEU A 110 -16.94 2.92 -17.04
N ILE A 111 -15.62 3.00 -16.81
CA ILE A 111 -14.97 4.24 -16.33
C ILE A 111 -15.21 5.41 -17.29
N LEU A 112 -15.05 5.19 -18.60
CA LEU A 112 -15.30 6.23 -19.61
C LEU A 112 -16.76 6.68 -19.60
N HIS A 113 -17.70 5.75 -19.55
CA HIS A 113 -19.13 6.07 -19.53
C HIS A 113 -19.51 6.87 -18.28
N THR A 114 -19.07 6.45 -17.09
CA THR A 114 -19.33 7.17 -15.84
C THR A 114 -18.75 8.59 -15.88
N LYS A 115 -17.56 8.77 -16.46
CA LYS A 115 -16.98 10.12 -16.65
C LYS A 115 -17.82 11.00 -17.58
N THR A 116 -18.32 10.45 -18.68
CA THR A 116 -19.20 11.20 -19.60
C THR A 116 -20.48 11.65 -18.90
N VAL A 117 -21.13 10.75 -18.16
CA VAL A 117 -22.36 11.08 -17.43
C VAL A 117 -22.13 12.17 -16.38
N LEU A 118 -21.02 12.12 -15.64
CA LEU A 118 -20.67 13.17 -14.69
C LEU A 118 -20.45 14.52 -15.37
N HIS A 119 -19.76 14.52 -16.52
CA HIS A 119 -19.53 15.73 -17.30
C HIS A 119 -20.83 16.35 -17.83
N GLU A 120 -21.75 15.52 -18.33
CA GLU A 120 -23.08 15.98 -18.79
C GLU A 120 -23.89 16.62 -17.64
N ILE A 121 -23.84 16.03 -16.45
CA ILE A 121 -24.50 16.59 -15.26
C ILE A 121 -23.89 17.95 -14.86
N GLU A 122 -22.57 18.08 -14.93
CA GLU A 122 -21.89 19.36 -14.64
C GLU A 122 -22.27 20.46 -15.63
N LEU A 123 -22.32 20.14 -16.93
CA LEU A 123 -22.75 21.07 -17.98
C LEU A 123 -24.19 21.53 -17.75
N LEU A 124 -25.10 20.59 -17.51
CA LEU A 124 -26.50 20.90 -17.21
C LEU A 124 -26.64 21.80 -15.96
N LYS A 125 -25.83 21.55 -14.93
CA LYS A 125 -25.84 22.37 -13.71
C LYS A 125 -25.34 23.79 -13.97
N SER A 126 -24.30 23.95 -14.80
CA SER A 126 -23.78 25.26 -15.21
C SER A 126 -24.81 26.04 -16.03
N ASP A 127 -25.41 25.40 -17.03
CA ASP A 127 -26.41 26.03 -17.91
C ASP A 127 -27.64 26.50 -17.12
N VAL A 128 -28.12 25.68 -16.18
CA VAL A 128 -29.23 26.06 -15.29
C VAL A 128 -28.84 27.22 -14.37
N TYR A 129 -27.60 27.25 -13.85
CA TYR A 129 -27.11 28.34 -13.02
C TYR A 129 -27.02 29.66 -13.79
N ASP A 130 -26.55 29.62 -15.04
CA ASP A 130 -26.45 30.78 -15.92
C ASP A 130 -27.83 31.32 -16.31
N ILE A 131 -28.82 30.45 -16.55
CA ILE A 131 -30.22 30.84 -16.81
C ILE A 131 -30.86 31.48 -15.56
N ILE A 132 -30.63 30.94 -14.36
CA ILE A 132 -31.16 31.50 -13.11
C ILE A 132 -30.54 32.87 -12.80
N ASN A 133 -29.25 33.07 -13.06
CA ASN A 133 -28.59 34.35 -12.79
C ASN A 133 -28.78 35.41 -13.88
N SER A 134 -29.01 35.00 -15.13
CA SER A 134 -29.35 35.92 -16.24
C SER A 134 -30.83 36.33 -16.25
N SER A 135 -31.68 35.68 -15.45
CA SER A 135 -33.11 35.99 -15.32
C SER A 135 -33.46 36.85 -14.09
N LYS A 136 -32.46 37.34 -13.36
CA LYS A 136 -32.67 38.30 -12.26
C LYS A 136 -32.64 39.74 -12.83
N PRO A 137 -33.73 40.52 -12.69
CA PRO A 137 -33.85 41.87 -13.26
C PRO A 137 -32.93 42.90 -12.56
#